data_AF-A0A6J6F205-F1
#
_entry.id   AF-A0A6J6F205-F1
#
_cell.length_a   1.000
_cell.length_b   1.000
_cell.length_c   1.000
_cell.angle_alpha   90.00
_cell.angle_beta   90.00
_cell.angle_gamma   90.00
#
_symmetry.space_group_name_H-M   'P 1'
#
loop_
_entity.id
_entity.type
_entity.pdbx_description
1 polymer ?
#
loop_
_entity_poly.entity_id
_entity_poly.type
_entity_poly.pdbx_seq_one_letter_code
_entity_poly.pdbx_strand_id
1 'polypeptide(L)'
;MARIETRAIKRSIGMLEWIDEVNVSRDWFDKSINVSVREKKAVAKAITTKNGLINFDASGEIFKPLSASQQSIQERLPLVITEGNDSAQLASVASLLAQMPTQMADLILNLKSISVANSGYIQMETKVNELPLRIDWGLVSDIDLKIEVLNALLKLPENKRIKRVDLSQPELPIVS
;
A
#
# COMPACT_ATOMS: atom_id res chain seq x y z
N MET A 1 5.93 36.25 -30.75
CA MET A 1 6.24 35.27 -29.69
C MET A 1 5.31 34.08 -29.86
N ALA A 2 5.84 32.85 -29.88
CA ALA A 2 5.00 31.64 -29.98
C ALA A 2 4.10 31.52 -28.74
N ARG A 3 2.80 31.29 -28.95
CA ARG A 3 1.83 31.13 -27.86
C ARG A 3 1.96 29.71 -27.30
N ILE A 4 2.77 29.55 -26.26
CA ILE A 4 2.87 28.27 -25.56
C ILE A 4 1.69 28.10 -24.60
N GLU A 5 0.88 27.06 -24.84
CA GLU A 5 -0.29 26.68 -24.05
C GLU A 5 0.13 25.84 -22.82
N THR A 6 0.47 26.50 -21.71
CA THR A 6 0.90 25.83 -20.46
C THR A 6 -0.14 24.84 -19.91
N ARG A 7 -1.42 25.09 -20.18
CA ARG A 7 -2.53 24.20 -19.82
C ARG A 7 -2.48 22.89 -20.59
N ALA A 8 -2.11 22.92 -21.87
CA ALA A 8 -1.96 21.71 -22.68
C ALA A 8 -0.81 20.86 -22.14
N ILE A 9 0.33 21.48 -21.80
CA ILE A 9 1.47 20.79 -21.18
C ILE A 9 1.06 20.14 -19.85
N LYS A 10 0.41 20.90 -18.95
CA LYS A 10 -0.07 20.37 -17.66
C LYS A 10 -0.99 19.17 -17.86
N ARG A 11 -1.91 19.24 -18.81
CA ARG A 11 -2.83 18.13 -19.13
C ARG A 11 -2.08 16.92 -19.69
N SER A 12 -1.17 17.11 -20.63
CA SER A 12 -0.39 16.02 -21.23
C SER A 12 0.42 15.25 -20.21
N ILE A 13 1.11 15.94 -19.30
CA ILE A 13 1.90 15.30 -18.24
C ILE A 13 0.96 14.68 -17.19
N GLY A 14 -0.16 15.34 -16.86
CA GLY A 14 -1.12 14.84 -15.87
C GLY A 14 -1.91 13.59 -16.29
N MET A 15 -1.86 13.19 -17.56
CA MET A 15 -2.41 11.90 -18.02
C MET A 15 -1.49 10.71 -17.71
N LEU A 16 -0.27 10.96 -17.24
CA LEU A 16 0.67 9.90 -16.89
C LEU A 16 0.30 9.34 -15.51
N GLU A 17 -0.12 8.06 -15.46
CA GLU A 17 -0.61 7.41 -14.23
C GLU A 17 0.38 7.40 -13.05
N TRP A 18 1.69 7.46 -13.33
CA TRP A 18 2.75 7.46 -12.32
C TRP A 18 3.01 8.84 -11.70
N ILE A 19 2.32 9.88 -12.19
CA ILE A 19 2.41 11.26 -11.73
C ILE A 19 1.25 11.59 -10.80
N ASP A 20 1.59 12.18 -9.66
CA ASP A 20 0.63 12.64 -8.65
C ASP A 20 0.23 14.10 -8.88
N GLU A 21 1.20 14.96 -9.19
CA GLU A 21 0.94 16.38 -9.43
C GLU A 21 1.84 16.97 -10.51
N VAL A 22 1.27 17.87 -11.30
CA VAL A 22 1.99 18.67 -12.31
C VAL A 22 1.70 20.15 -12.10
N ASN A 23 2.76 20.92 -11.97
CA ASN A 23 2.70 22.38 -12.02
C ASN A 23 3.49 22.90 -13.21
N VAL A 24 2.85 23.77 -13.98
CA VAL A 24 3.45 24.43 -15.14
C VAL A 24 3.23 25.92 -14.97
N SER A 25 4.31 26.66 -14.80
CA SER A 25 4.29 28.11 -14.69
C SER A 25 5.19 28.73 -15.75
N ARG A 26 4.90 29.98 -16.09
CA ARG A 26 5.74 30.76 -17.00
C ARG A 26 6.55 31.76 -16.19
N ASP A 27 7.85 31.78 -16.43
CA ASP A 27 8.71 32.86 -15.98
C ASP A 27 8.84 33.88 -17.11
N TRP A 28 8.24 35.05 -16.90
CA TRP A 28 8.26 36.13 -17.89
C TRP A 28 9.59 36.89 -17.90
N PHE A 29 10.32 36.86 -16.78
CA PHE A 29 11.59 37.56 -16.65
C PHE A 29 12.70 36.78 -17.37
N ASP A 30 12.77 35.46 -17.10
CA ASP A 30 13.77 34.57 -17.70
C ASP A 30 13.32 33.99 -19.07
N LYS A 31 12.13 34.37 -19.55
CA LYS A 31 11.52 33.85 -20.78
C LYS A 31 11.49 32.32 -20.84
N SER A 32 11.30 31.69 -19.68
CA SER A 32 11.36 30.24 -19.51
C SER A 32 9.99 29.67 -19.07
N ILE A 33 9.88 28.35 -19.16
CA ILE A 33 8.74 27.61 -18.62
C ILE A 33 9.28 26.68 -17.53
N ASN A 34 8.72 26.82 -16.34
CA ASN A 34 9.04 25.96 -15.22
C ASN A 34 7.98 24.85 -15.16
N VAL A 35 8.45 23.61 -15.28
CA VAL A 35 7.63 22.41 -15.12
C VAL A 35 8.16 21.66 -13.90
N SER A 36 7.32 21.51 -12.89
CA SER A 36 7.61 20.70 -11.72
C SER A 36 6.59 19.57 -11.60
N VAL A 37 7.08 18.38 -11.33
CA VAL A 37 6.28 17.16 -11.28
C VAL A 37 6.54 16.46 -9.95
N ARG A 38 5.48 15.95 -9.32
CA ARG A 38 5.56 15.04 -8.18
C ARG A 38 5.12 13.65 -8.62
N GLU A 39 5.96 12.66 -8.34
CA GLU A 39 5.67 11.25 -8.60
C GLU A 39 4.73 10.68 -7.54
N LYS A 40 3.88 9.72 -7.94
CA LYS A 40 3.12 8.92 -6.96
C LYS A 40 4.06 8.10 -6.09
N LYS A 41 3.69 8.00 -4.80
CA LYS A 41 4.39 7.19 -3.80
C LYS A 41 3.67 5.86 -3.63
N ALA A 42 4.35 4.78 -4.00
CA ALA A 42 3.82 3.43 -3.81
C ALA A 42 3.83 3.05 -2.33
N VAL A 43 2.74 2.47 -1.85
CA VAL A 43 2.69 1.83 -0.51
C VAL A 43 3.01 0.35 -0.61
N ALA A 44 2.66 -0.28 -1.74
CA ALA A 44 2.92 -1.68 -2.01
C ALA A 44 2.78 -1.96 -3.52
N LYS A 45 3.08 -3.21 -3.91
CA LYS A 45 2.79 -3.73 -5.25
C LYS A 45 1.64 -4.69 -5.20
N ALA A 46 0.89 -4.79 -6.29
CA ALA A 46 -0.15 -5.79 -6.48
C ALA A 46 0.16 -6.67 -7.69
N ILE A 47 -0.17 -7.96 -7.60
CA ILE A 47 -0.32 -8.82 -8.78
C ILE A 47 -1.79 -8.75 -9.19
N THR A 48 -2.04 -8.25 -10.39
CA THR A 48 -3.39 -8.22 -10.96
C THR A 48 -3.51 -9.18 -12.13
N THR A 49 -4.70 -9.75 -12.31
CA THR A 49 -5.00 -10.68 -13.41
C THR A 49 -4.85 -10.04 -14.79
N LYS A 50 -4.98 -8.71 -14.89
CA LYS A 50 -4.90 -7.96 -16.17
C LYS A 50 -3.54 -7.33 -16.45
N ASN A 51 -2.90 -6.74 -15.45
CA ASN A 51 -1.75 -5.86 -15.67
C ASN A 51 -0.42 -6.44 -15.16
N GLY A 52 -0.44 -7.65 -14.59
CA GLY A 52 0.73 -8.22 -13.93
C GLY A 52 1.08 -7.44 -12.67
N LEU A 53 2.39 -7.27 -12.41
CA LEU A 53 2.90 -6.55 -11.25
C LEU A 53 2.77 -5.04 -11.45
N ILE A 54 2.03 -4.37 -10.56
CA ILE A 54 1.78 -2.93 -10.56
C ILE A 54 2.02 -2.35 -9.16
N ASN A 55 2.24 -1.04 -9.05
CA ASN A 55 2.22 -0.34 -7.77
C ASN A 55 0.80 0.17 -7.47
N PHE A 56 0.53 0.47 -6.20
CA PHE A 56 -0.57 1.34 -5.82
C PHE A 56 -0.18 2.30 -4.71
N ASP A 57 -0.86 3.43 -4.64
CA ASP A 57 -0.66 4.47 -3.62
C ASP A 57 -1.61 4.32 -2.41
N ALA A 58 -1.57 5.29 -1.49
CA ALA A 58 -2.38 5.25 -0.27
C ALA A 58 -3.91 5.28 -0.53
N SER A 59 -4.34 5.80 -1.68
CA SER A 59 -5.75 5.78 -2.11
C SER A 59 -6.13 4.53 -2.89
N GLY A 60 -5.20 3.59 -3.07
CA GLY A 60 -5.41 2.39 -3.86
C GLY A 60 -5.37 2.63 -5.37
N GLU A 61 -4.91 3.81 -5.83
CA GLU A 61 -4.77 4.06 -7.25
C GLU A 61 -3.56 3.32 -7.79
N ILE A 62 -3.78 2.55 -8.86
CA ILE A 62 -2.75 1.72 -9.47
C ILE A 62 -1.93 2.48 -10.51
N PHE A 63 -0.63 2.19 -10.58
CA PHE A 63 0.26 2.76 -11.59
C PHE A 63 1.47 1.86 -11.85
N LYS A 64 2.12 2.05 -13.01
CA LYS A 64 3.39 1.39 -13.34
C LYS A 64 4.57 2.23 -12.82
N PRO A 65 5.57 1.64 -12.14
CA PRO A 65 6.78 2.37 -11.74
C PRO A 65 7.64 2.68 -12.96
N LEU A 66 7.66 3.94 -13.41
CA LEU A 66 8.42 4.33 -14.60
C LEU A 66 9.71 5.08 -14.27
N SER A 67 9.76 5.85 -13.18
CA SER A 67 10.97 6.60 -12.81
C SER A 67 12.03 5.73 -12.14
N ALA A 68 13.30 6.18 -12.18
CA ALA A 68 14.40 5.48 -11.51
C ALA A 68 14.19 5.40 -9.98
N SER A 69 13.63 6.45 -9.37
CA SER A 69 13.22 6.47 -7.96
C SER A 69 12.19 5.40 -7.67
N GLN A 70 11.11 5.31 -8.46
CA GLN A 70 10.06 4.30 -8.28
C GLN A 70 10.57 2.88 -8.51
N GLN A 71 11.51 2.68 -9.44
CA GLN A 71 12.13 1.38 -9.70
C GLN A 71 13.07 0.95 -8.56
N SER A 72 13.81 1.89 -7.94
CA SER A 72 14.79 1.59 -6.88
C SER A 72 14.20 1.10 -5.55
N ILE A 73 12.88 1.30 -5.34
CA ILE A 73 12.19 0.86 -4.12
C ILE A 73 11.47 -0.48 -4.29
N GLN A 74 11.45 -1.03 -5.50
CA GLN A 74 10.59 -2.17 -5.82
C GLN A 74 10.86 -3.37 -4.91
N GLU A 75 12.10 -3.78 -4.69
CA GLU A 75 12.39 -4.95 -3.85
C GLU A 75 11.94 -4.81 -2.38
N ARG A 76 11.70 -3.57 -1.92
CA ARG A 76 11.29 -3.27 -0.54
C ARG A 76 9.78 -3.09 -0.39
N LEU A 77 9.03 -3.05 -1.49
CA LEU A 77 7.58 -2.88 -1.41
C LEU A 77 6.88 -4.21 -1.08
N PRO A 78 5.94 -4.21 -0.11
CA PRO A 78 5.06 -5.33 0.15
C PRO A 78 4.38 -5.87 -1.12
N LEU A 79 4.22 -7.20 -1.21
CA LEU A 79 3.47 -7.85 -2.27
C LEU A 79 2.03 -8.13 -1.83
N VAL A 80 1.07 -7.55 -2.55
CA VAL A 80 -0.36 -7.74 -2.38
C VAL A 80 -0.91 -8.64 -3.48
N ILE A 81 -1.65 -9.66 -3.07
CA ILE A 81 -2.38 -10.57 -3.97
C ILE A 81 -3.84 -10.17 -3.89
N THR A 82 -4.43 -9.78 -5.01
CA THR A 82 -5.82 -9.35 -5.05
C THR A 82 -6.59 -10.16 -6.06
N GLU A 83 -7.81 -10.57 -5.69
CA GLU A 83 -8.72 -11.29 -6.59
C GLU A 83 -9.37 -10.34 -7.62
N GLY A 84 -9.30 -9.02 -7.39
CA GLY A 84 -9.81 -7.97 -8.28
C GLY A 84 -8.90 -6.74 -8.35
N ASN A 85 -9.25 -5.76 -9.19
CA ASN A 85 -8.51 -4.49 -9.32
C ASN A 85 -9.25 -3.32 -8.65
N ASP A 86 -9.98 -3.59 -7.57
CA ASP A 86 -10.78 -2.57 -6.90
C ASP A 86 -9.87 -1.66 -6.07
N SER A 87 -9.85 -0.36 -6.41
CA SER A 87 -9.09 0.64 -5.66
C SER A 87 -9.52 0.72 -4.20
N ALA A 88 -10.79 0.45 -3.87
CA ALA A 88 -11.26 0.44 -2.49
C ALA A 88 -10.63 -0.70 -1.67
N GLN A 89 -10.44 -1.87 -2.28
CA GLN A 89 -9.78 -3.02 -1.66
C GLN A 89 -8.29 -2.74 -1.43
N LEU A 90 -7.62 -2.16 -2.43
CA LEU A 90 -6.21 -1.76 -2.32
C LEU A 90 -6.02 -0.64 -1.28
N ALA A 91 -6.92 0.34 -1.23
CA ALA A 91 -6.92 1.39 -0.22
C ALA A 91 -7.13 0.83 1.19
N SER A 92 -7.94 -0.22 1.33
CA SER A 92 -8.13 -0.91 2.61
C SER A 92 -6.83 -1.57 3.10
N VAL A 93 -6.10 -2.23 2.18
CA VAL A 93 -4.77 -2.78 2.49
C VAL A 93 -3.77 -1.66 2.80
N ALA A 94 -3.76 -0.58 2.02
CA ALA A 94 -2.92 0.59 2.27
C ALA A 94 -3.16 1.18 3.67
N SER A 95 -4.42 1.30 4.07
CA SER A 95 -4.84 1.81 5.38
C SER A 95 -4.30 0.94 6.52
N LEU A 96 -4.44 -0.38 6.42
CA LEU A 96 -3.88 -1.32 7.40
C LEU A 96 -2.35 -1.17 7.52
N LEU A 97 -1.64 -1.12 6.38
CA LEU A 97 -0.19 -0.98 6.37
C LEU A 97 0.27 0.36 6.96
N ALA A 98 -0.46 1.45 6.68
CA ALA A 98 -0.13 2.80 7.14
C ALA A 98 -0.38 3.00 8.65
N GLN A 99 -1.37 2.30 9.21
CA GLN A 99 -1.72 2.37 10.64
C GLN A 99 -0.88 1.42 11.52
N MET A 100 -0.04 0.58 10.92
CA MET A 100 0.81 -0.34 11.68
C MET A 100 1.81 0.46 12.55
N PRO A 101 1.82 0.26 13.89
CA PRO A 101 2.73 0.98 14.76
C PRO A 101 4.17 0.50 14.54
N THR A 102 5.14 1.38 14.83
CA THR A 102 6.57 1.09 14.67
C THR A 102 7.03 -0.16 15.42
N GLN A 103 6.45 -0.43 16.60
CA GLN A 103 6.76 -1.64 17.39
C GLN A 103 6.33 -2.95 16.71
N MET A 104 5.50 -2.89 15.66
CA MET A 104 5.02 -4.03 14.88
C MET A 104 5.50 -3.96 13.42
N ALA A 105 6.49 -3.10 13.13
CA ALA A 105 7.06 -2.95 11.79
C ALA A 105 7.59 -4.28 11.23
N ASP A 106 8.04 -5.19 12.10
CA ASP A 106 8.50 -6.53 11.73
C ASP A 106 7.43 -7.35 10.99
N LEU A 107 6.13 -7.12 11.25
CA LEU A 107 5.06 -7.79 10.52
C LEU A 107 5.06 -7.42 9.02
N ILE A 108 5.44 -6.17 8.70
CA ILE A 108 5.55 -5.67 7.33
C ILE A 108 6.91 -6.07 6.74
N LEU A 109 8.00 -5.95 7.51
CA LEU A 109 9.34 -6.31 7.04
C LEU A 109 9.45 -7.80 6.70
N ASN A 110 8.79 -8.66 7.48
CA ASN A 110 8.74 -10.10 7.26
C ASN A 110 7.53 -10.56 6.43
N LEU A 111 6.81 -9.61 5.84
CA LEU A 111 5.61 -9.91 5.05
C LEU A 111 5.98 -10.80 3.86
N LYS A 112 5.38 -11.97 3.83
CA LYS A 112 5.47 -12.89 2.69
C LYS A 112 4.40 -12.56 1.65
N SER A 113 3.18 -12.34 2.11
CA SER A 113 2.06 -11.91 1.27
C SER A 113 0.98 -11.25 2.11
N ILE A 114 0.24 -10.35 1.49
CA ILE A 114 -1.04 -9.88 2.00
C ILE A 114 -2.06 -10.05 0.88
N SER A 115 -3.26 -10.51 1.21
CA SER A 115 -4.33 -10.69 0.24
C SER A 115 -5.61 -10.02 0.68
N VAL A 116 -6.37 -9.52 -0.29
CA VAL A 116 -7.71 -9.00 -0.09
C VAL A 116 -8.68 -9.76 -1.00
N ALA A 117 -9.67 -10.39 -0.39
CA ALA A 117 -10.72 -11.11 -1.10
C ALA A 117 -11.79 -10.15 -1.64
N ASN A 118 -12.65 -10.64 -2.53
CA ASN A 118 -13.78 -9.84 -3.04
C ASN A 118 -14.74 -9.34 -1.94
N SER A 119 -14.80 -10.04 -0.80
CA SER A 119 -15.55 -9.61 0.39
C SER A 119 -14.91 -8.43 1.15
N GLY A 120 -13.72 -7.99 0.75
CA GLY A 120 -12.91 -7.00 1.47
C GLY A 120 -12.12 -7.59 2.64
N TYR A 121 -12.15 -8.91 2.82
CA TYR A 121 -11.41 -9.57 3.91
C TYR A 121 -9.92 -9.58 3.61
N ILE A 122 -9.14 -9.07 4.56
CA ILE A 122 -7.69 -8.98 4.47
C ILE A 122 -7.07 -10.14 5.26
N GLN A 123 -6.15 -10.85 4.63
CA GLN A 123 -5.32 -11.89 5.24
C GLN A 123 -3.85 -11.55 5.01
N MET A 124 -3.02 -11.74 6.03
CA MET A 124 -1.58 -11.47 6.01
C MET A 124 -0.81 -12.76 6.35
N GLU A 125 0.20 -13.12 5.55
CA GLU A 125 1.21 -14.10 5.91
C GLU A 125 2.54 -13.38 6.21
N THR A 126 3.05 -13.57 7.41
CA THR A 126 4.28 -12.92 7.90
C THR A 126 5.07 -13.86 8.81
N LYS A 127 6.08 -13.34 9.52
CA LYS A 127 6.80 -14.07 10.56
C LYS A 127 6.92 -13.23 11.83
N VAL A 128 6.83 -13.91 12.96
CA VAL A 128 7.13 -13.35 14.29
C VAL A 128 8.11 -14.28 14.97
N ASN A 129 9.25 -13.77 15.44
CA ASN A 129 10.33 -14.57 16.03
C ASN A 129 10.77 -15.75 15.13
N GLU A 130 10.95 -15.48 13.82
CA GLU A 130 11.25 -16.48 12.77
C GLU A 130 10.18 -17.56 12.53
N LEU A 131 9.06 -17.54 13.26
CA LEU A 131 7.96 -18.48 13.08
C LEU A 131 6.92 -17.90 12.10
N PRO A 132 6.48 -18.68 11.10
CA PRO A 132 5.40 -18.27 10.22
C PRO A 132 4.11 -17.99 10.99
N LEU A 133 3.47 -16.86 10.68
CA LEU A 133 2.20 -16.43 11.27
C LEU A 133 1.25 -15.98 10.17
N ARG A 134 0.04 -16.52 10.20
CA ARG A 134 -1.11 -16.00 9.45
C ARG A 134 -1.93 -15.09 10.34
N ILE A 135 -2.32 -13.93 9.84
CA ILE A 135 -3.22 -13.00 10.53
C ILE A 135 -4.41 -12.75 9.60
N ASP A 136 -5.60 -13.15 10.04
CA ASP A 136 -6.85 -12.86 9.35
C ASP A 136 -7.44 -11.58 9.95
N TRP A 137 -7.22 -10.45 9.29
CA TRP A 137 -7.67 -9.13 9.78
C TRP A 137 -9.18 -8.92 9.59
N GLY A 138 -9.81 -9.69 8.70
CA GLY A 138 -11.19 -9.46 8.27
C GLY A 138 -11.32 -8.14 7.51
N LEU A 139 -12.40 -7.41 7.71
CA LEU A 139 -12.60 -6.09 7.12
C LEU A 139 -11.63 -5.06 7.73
N VAL A 140 -11.42 -3.94 7.04
CA VAL A 140 -10.52 -2.85 7.47
C VAL A 140 -11.08 -2.00 8.63
N SER A 141 -12.25 -2.33 9.19
CA SER A 141 -12.77 -1.64 10.37
C SER A 141 -11.94 -1.96 11.61
N ASP A 142 -11.95 -1.04 12.58
CA ASP A 142 -11.41 -1.23 13.93
C ASP A 142 -9.93 -1.62 13.96
N ILE A 143 -9.12 -1.08 13.03
CA ILE A 143 -7.69 -1.41 12.91
C ILE A 143 -6.95 -1.18 14.23
N ASP A 144 -7.18 -0.05 14.91
CA ASP A 144 -6.52 0.26 16.18
C ASP A 144 -6.78 -0.82 17.24
N LEU A 145 -8.03 -1.24 17.39
CA LEU A 145 -8.40 -2.31 18.33
C LEU A 145 -7.78 -3.65 17.91
N LYS A 146 -7.81 -3.99 16.62
CA LYS A 146 -7.18 -5.23 16.12
C LYS A 146 -5.67 -5.26 16.36
N ILE A 147 -5.00 -4.12 16.19
CA ILE A 147 -3.57 -3.95 16.47
C ILE A 147 -3.30 -4.15 17.96
N GLU A 148 -4.11 -3.55 18.84
CA GLU A 148 -4.00 -3.71 20.29
C GLU A 148 -4.17 -5.17 20.70
N VAL A 149 -5.24 -5.82 20.20
CA VAL A 149 -5.53 -7.23 20.46
C VAL A 149 -4.40 -8.13 19.97
N LEU A 150 -3.92 -7.94 18.74
CA LEU A 150 -2.79 -8.71 18.21
C LEU A 150 -1.53 -8.55 19.08
N ASN A 151 -1.19 -7.32 19.45
CA ASN A 151 -0.03 -7.04 20.30
C ASN A 151 -0.16 -7.71 21.67
N ALA A 152 -1.35 -7.70 22.28
CA ALA A 152 -1.62 -8.39 23.53
C ALA A 152 -1.48 -9.92 23.37
N LEU A 153 -2.10 -10.50 22.34
CA LEU A 153 -2.05 -11.94 22.05
C LEU A 153 -0.62 -12.44 21.83
N LEU A 154 0.21 -11.70 21.07
CA LEU A 154 1.59 -12.08 20.79
C LEU A 154 2.51 -12.03 22.03
N LYS A 155 2.12 -11.28 23.08
CA LYS A 155 2.87 -11.20 24.35
C LYS A 155 2.55 -12.36 25.30
N LEU A 156 1.44 -13.07 25.10
CA LEU A 156 1.05 -14.18 25.96
C LEU A 156 2.03 -15.36 25.81
N PRO A 157 2.56 -15.93 26.91
CA PRO A 157 3.53 -17.03 26.86
C PRO A 157 3.06 -18.27 26.09
N GLU A 158 1.77 -18.60 26.21
CA GLU A 158 1.09 -19.69 25.51
C GLU A 158 1.05 -19.49 23.99
N ASN A 159 1.11 -18.23 23.53
CA ASN A 159 1.00 -17.88 22.13
C ASN A 159 2.33 -17.79 21.38
N LYS A 160 3.46 -18.13 22.03
CA LYS A 160 4.80 -18.03 21.43
C LYS A 160 5.00 -18.85 20.13
N ARG A 161 4.12 -19.81 19.85
CA ARG A 161 4.22 -20.73 18.70
C ARG A 161 2.94 -20.84 17.88
N ILE A 162 2.00 -19.90 18.05
CA ILE A 162 0.78 -19.87 17.24
C ILE A 162 1.16 -19.69 15.76
N LYS A 163 0.35 -20.27 14.89
CA LYS A 163 0.51 -20.19 13.44
C LYS A 163 -0.55 -19.30 12.82
N ARG A 164 -1.63 -19.01 13.55
CA ARG A 164 -2.77 -18.22 13.10
C ARG A 164 -3.32 -17.34 14.23
N VAL A 165 -3.68 -16.12 13.86
CA VAL A 165 -4.55 -15.23 14.64
C VAL A 165 -5.69 -14.79 13.74
N ASP A 166 -6.93 -15.00 14.16
CA ASP A 166 -8.12 -14.46 13.50
C ASP A 166 -8.63 -13.26 14.31
N LEU A 167 -8.59 -12.08 13.69
CA LEU A 167 -9.00 -10.78 14.22
C LEU A 167 -10.26 -10.25 13.52
N SER A 168 -10.94 -11.07 12.71
CA SER A 168 -12.17 -10.66 12.03
C SER A 168 -13.26 -10.19 13.00
N GLN A 169 -13.24 -10.72 14.24
CA GLN A 169 -14.00 -10.25 15.39
C GLN A 169 -13.03 -9.95 16.55
N PRO A 170 -12.55 -8.71 16.72
CA PRO A 170 -11.49 -8.39 17.68
C PRO A 170 -11.89 -8.64 19.14
N GLU A 171 -13.19 -8.65 19.46
CA GLU A 171 -13.71 -8.97 20.80
C GLU A 171 -13.65 -10.48 21.14
N LEU A 172 -13.54 -11.34 20.12
CA LEU A 172 -13.51 -12.79 20.24
C LEU A 172 -12.43 -13.37 19.30
N PRO A 173 -11.15 -13.01 19.51
CA PRO A 173 -10.08 -13.44 18.61
C PRO A 173 -9.82 -14.94 18.75
N ILE A 174 -9.44 -15.58 17.65
CA ILE A 174 -9.12 -17.02 17.63
C ILE A 174 -7.63 -17.20 17.36
N VAL A 175 -6.95 -18.03 18.16
CA VAL A 175 -5.54 -18.37 17.99
C VAL A 175 -5.35 -19.88 17.81
N SER A 176 -4.44 -20.30 16.93
CA SER A 176 -4.10 -21.71 16.72
C SER A 176 -2.68 -21.90 16.16
#